data_AF-A0A9Q3CMT3-F1
#
_entry.id   AF-A0A9Q3CMT3-F1
#
_cell.length_a   1.000
_cell.length_b   1.000
_cell.length_c   1.000
_cell.angle_alpha   90.00
_cell.angle_beta   90.00
_cell.angle_gamma   90.00
#
_symmetry.space_group_name_H-M   'P 1'
#
loop_
_entity.id
_entity.type
_entity.pdbx_description
1 polymer ?
#
loop_
_entity_poly.entity_id
_entity_poly.type
_entity_poly.pdbx_seq_one_letter_code
_entity_poly.pdbx_strand_id
1 'polypeptide(L)'
;MIGNAPASLAVTKRAINRGRVWMDWIWSNYHGNLQDYINCCRKMKLEIDAVNIKIKAKLLSFSILGTLVRDPKLQHYVEVLTLSNNLIEKPDLILTKIQDFVNNLSI
;
A
#
# COMPACT_ATOMS: atom_id res chain seq x y z
N MET A 1 20.14 -0.32 37.19
CA MET A 1 20.59 0.64 36.17
C MET A 1 20.11 0.15 34.81
N ILE A 2 19.10 0.81 34.22
CA ILE A 2 18.62 0.45 32.88
C ILE A 2 19.54 1.19 31.91
N GLY A 3 20.52 0.48 31.34
CA GLY A 3 21.47 1.06 30.40
C GLY A 3 20.74 1.57 29.17
N ASN A 4 20.80 2.88 28.95
CA ASN A 4 20.37 3.49 27.69
C ASN A 4 21.16 2.84 26.56
N ALA A 5 20.48 2.12 25.67
CA ALA A 5 21.11 1.62 24.45
C ALA A 5 21.79 2.79 23.73
N PRO A 6 23.04 2.63 23.25
CA PRO A 6 23.76 3.71 22.60
C PRO A 6 22.97 4.21 21.39
N ALA A 7 22.92 5.54 21.21
CA ALA A 7 22.10 6.18 20.17
C ALA A 7 22.32 5.58 18.77
N SER A 8 23.54 5.08 18.48
CA SER A 8 23.89 4.35 17.25
C SER A 8 23.07 3.08 17.04
N LEU A 9 22.85 2.27 18.09
CA LEU A 9 22.06 1.04 18.01
C LEU A 9 20.57 1.33 17.72
N ALA A 10 20.03 2.38 18.34
CA ALA A 10 18.65 2.82 18.13
C ALA A 10 18.42 3.40 16.72
N VAL A 11 19.43 4.06 16.14
CA VAL A 11 19.40 4.54 14.75
C VAL A 11 19.42 3.36 13.79
N THR A 12 20.32 2.40 13.98
CA THR A 12 20.40 1.20 13.14
C THR A 12 19.10 0.38 13.16
N LYS A 13 18.51 0.17 14.35
CA LYS A 13 17.25 -0.57 14.49
C LYS A 13 16.08 0.11 13.75
N ARG A 14 16.02 1.45 13.77
CA ARG A 14 15.00 2.22 13.03
C ARG A 14 15.18 2.08 11.51
N ALA A 15 16.41 2.16 11.02
CA ALA A 15 16.70 1.95 9.59
C ALA A 15 16.30 0.55 9.13
N ILE A 16 16.63 -0.49 9.89
CA ILE A 16 16.26 -1.89 9.59
C ILE A 16 14.75 -2.06 9.56
N ASN A 17 14.02 -1.53 10.54
CA ASN A 17 12.55 -1.64 10.58
C ASN A 17 11.89 -0.96 9.37
N ARG A 18 12.38 0.22 8.97
CA ARG A 18 11.91 0.90 7.75
C ARG A 18 12.19 0.07 6.50
N GLY A 19 13.42 -0.46 6.39
CA GLY A 19 13.81 -1.33 5.29
C GLY A 19 12.89 -2.54 5.17
N ARG A 20 12.62 -3.23 6.28
CA ARG A 20 11.72 -4.38 6.32
C ARG A 20 10.31 -4.03 5.81
N VAL A 21 9.67 -3.02 6.41
CA VAL A 21 8.31 -2.60 6.02
C VAL A 21 8.25 -2.19 4.54
N TRP A 22 9.29 -1.51 4.03
CA TRP A 22 9.35 -1.14 2.62
C TRP A 22 9.52 -2.34 1.69
N MET A 23 10.34 -3.32 2.06
CA MET A 23 10.50 -4.56 1.30
C MET A 23 9.22 -5.39 1.31
N ASP A 24 8.53 -5.49 2.46
CA ASP A 24 7.24 -6.15 2.56
C ASP A 24 6.18 -5.47 1.67
N TRP A 25 6.21 -4.14 1.56
CA TRP A 25 5.34 -3.40 0.63
C TRP A 25 5.64 -3.73 -0.82
N ILE A 26 6.92 -3.72 -1.23
CA ILE A 26 7.32 -4.02 -2.61
C ILE A 26 6.96 -5.46 -2.99
N TRP A 27 7.06 -6.40 -2.06
CA TRP A 27 6.68 -7.79 -2.28
C TRP A 27 5.19 -8.06 -2.17
N SER A 28 4.39 -7.11 -1.68
CA SER A 28 2.95 -7.24 -1.64
C SER A 28 2.40 -7.32 -3.08
N ASN A 29 1.86 -8.48 -3.43
CA ASN A 29 1.34 -8.76 -4.76
C ASN A 29 -0.14 -9.12 -4.68
N TYR A 30 -0.83 -8.90 -5.79
CA TYR A 30 -2.19 -9.35 -5.99
C TYR A 30 -2.18 -10.78 -6.53
N HIS A 31 -2.93 -11.66 -5.86
CA HIS A 31 -2.97 -13.11 -6.15
C HIS A 31 -4.37 -13.58 -6.58
N GLY A 32 -5.19 -12.69 -7.16
CA GLY A 32 -6.53 -13.03 -7.64
C GLY A 32 -7.68 -12.77 -6.66
N ASN A 33 -7.40 -12.41 -5.40
CA ASN A 33 -8.41 -11.99 -4.42
C ASN A 33 -8.26 -10.51 -4.09
N LEU A 34 -9.22 -9.70 -4.54
CA LEU A 34 -9.21 -8.26 -4.34
C LEU A 34 -9.44 -7.87 -2.87
N GLN A 35 -10.25 -8.62 -2.13
CA GLN A 35 -10.51 -8.33 -0.72
C GLN A 35 -9.24 -8.51 0.12
N ASP A 36 -8.51 -9.61 -0.10
CA ASP A 36 -7.25 -9.88 0.59
C ASP A 36 -6.21 -8.81 0.24
N TYR A 37 -6.14 -8.40 -1.03
CA TYR A 37 -5.25 -7.34 -1.47
C TYR A 37 -5.57 -5.98 -0.82
N ILE A 38 -6.84 -5.58 -0.79
CA ILE A 38 -7.28 -4.35 -0.10
C ILE A 38 -6.88 -4.39 1.38
N ASN A 39 -7.13 -5.51 2.06
CA ASN A 39 -6.79 -5.69 3.48
C ASN A 39 -5.28 -5.60 3.70
N CYS A 40 -4.49 -6.23 2.83
CA CYS A 40 -3.04 -6.15 2.84
C CYS A 40 -2.56 -4.69 2.66
N CYS A 41 -3.07 -3.96 1.66
CA CYS A 41 -2.71 -2.57 1.44
C CYS A 41 -3.04 -1.68 2.66
N ARG A 42 -4.23 -1.83 3.25
CA ARG A 42 -4.63 -1.07 4.45
C ARG A 42 -3.69 -1.34 5.62
N LYS A 43 -3.36 -2.61 5.86
CA LYS A 43 -2.41 -3.02 6.92
C LYS A 43 -1.02 -2.41 6.67
N MET A 44 -0.49 -2.54 5.46
CA MET A 44 0.85 -2.04 5.14
C MET A 44 0.94 -0.52 5.22
N LYS A 45 -0.12 0.22 4.89
CA LYS A 45 -0.16 1.68 5.09
C LYS A 45 0.03 2.06 6.56
N LEU A 46 -0.66 1.37 7.47
CA LEU A 46 -0.49 1.58 8.91
C LEU A 46 0.94 1.26 9.38
N GLU A 47 1.56 0.20 8.82
CA GLU A 47 2.95 -0.13 9.14
C GLU A 47 3.94 0.92 8.63
N ILE A 48 3.77 1.39 7.39
CA ILE A 48 4.54 2.48 6.76
C ILE A 48 4.48 3.75 7.61
N ASP A 49 3.28 4.12 8.06
CA ASP A 49 3.05 5.28 8.93
C ASP A 49 3.71 5.07 10.30
N ALA A 50 3.60 3.88 10.88
CA ALA A 50 4.18 3.54 12.18
C ALA A 50 5.72 3.62 12.19
N VAL A 51 6.38 3.33 11.06
CA VAL A 51 7.84 3.50 10.92
C VAL A 51 8.25 4.85 10.32
N ASN A 52 7.29 5.74 10.05
CA ASN A 52 7.48 7.08 9.49
C ASN A 52 8.28 7.05 8.18
N ILE A 53 7.88 6.18 7.26
CA ILE A 53 8.34 6.22 5.86
C ILE A 53 7.49 7.26 5.13
N LYS A 54 8.14 8.29 4.58
CA LYS A 54 7.43 9.37 3.85
C LYS A 54 7.31 9.00 2.37
N ILE A 55 6.12 8.65 1.93
CA ILE A 55 5.79 8.39 0.52
C ILE A 55 4.76 9.43 0.06
N LYS A 56 4.94 9.96 -1.15
CA LYS A 56 3.91 10.82 -1.75
C LYS A 56 2.65 10.01 -1.98
N ALA A 57 1.50 10.51 -1.51
CA ALA A 57 0.21 9.83 -1.65
C ALA A 57 -0.04 9.34 -3.09
N LYS A 58 0.24 10.18 -4.08
CA LYS A 58 0.15 9.82 -5.50
C LYS A 58 0.97 8.59 -5.91
N LEU A 59 2.21 8.47 -5.42
CA LEU A 59 3.05 7.31 -5.71
C LEU A 59 2.50 6.05 -5.07
N LEU A 60 1.91 6.17 -3.88
CA LEU A 60 1.26 5.04 -3.21
C LEU A 60 0.03 4.57 -3.97
N SER A 61 -0.80 5.51 -4.47
CA SER A 61 -1.94 5.18 -5.35
C SER A 61 -1.49 4.43 -6.61
N PHE A 62 -0.45 4.92 -7.30
CA PHE A 62 0.08 4.23 -8.47
C PHE A 62 0.69 2.87 -8.14
N SER A 63 1.32 2.72 -6.98
CA SER A 63 1.81 1.42 -6.52
C SER A 63 0.66 0.43 -6.31
N ILE A 64 -0.46 0.86 -5.71
CA ILE A 64 -1.64 0.00 -5.51
C ILE A 64 -2.22 -0.43 -6.85
N LEU A 65 -2.41 0.53 -7.77
CA LEU A 65 -3.01 0.29 -9.08
C LEU A 65 -2.08 -0.52 -10.01
N GLY A 66 -0.78 -0.26 -9.98
CA GLY A 66 0.21 -0.93 -10.83
C GLY A 66 0.38 -2.41 -10.54
N THR A 67 0.02 -2.88 -9.35
CA THR A 67 -0.06 -4.31 -9.05
C THR A 67 -1.32 -4.93 -9.67
N LEU A 68 -2.45 -4.22 -9.64
CA LEU A 68 -3.74 -4.70 -10.17
C LEU A 68 -3.81 -4.69 -11.70
N VAL A 69 -3.16 -3.73 -12.37
CA VAL A 69 -3.17 -3.63 -13.85
C VAL A 69 -2.60 -4.87 -14.54
N ARG A 70 -1.83 -5.69 -13.81
CA ARG A 70 -1.25 -6.94 -14.29
C ARG A 70 -2.29 -8.04 -14.49
N ASP A 71 -3.45 -7.95 -13.84
CA ASP A 71 -4.58 -8.84 -14.10
C ASP A 71 -5.39 -8.29 -15.29
N PRO A 72 -5.46 -9.02 -16.42
CA PRO A 72 -6.22 -8.59 -17.59
C PRO A 72 -7.69 -8.27 -17.30
N LYS A 73 -8.30 -8.92 -16.30
CA LYS A 73 -9.70 -8.66 -15.92
C LYS A 73 -9.88 -7.31 -15.23
N LEU A 74 -8.82 -6.77 -14.64
CA LEU A 74 -8.84 -5.51 -13.90
C LEU A 74 -8.24 -4.34 -14.68
N GLN A 75 -7.54 -4.62 -15.80
CA GLN A 75 -6.81 -3.63 -16.56
C GLN A 75 -7.65 -2.38 -16.88
N HIS A 76 -8.80 -2.55 -17.53
CA HIS A 76 -9.66 -1.43 -17.92
C HIS A 76 -10.15 -0.62 -16.71
N TYR A 77 -10.54 -1.31 -15.64
CA TYR A 77 -10.98 -0.67 -14.40
C TYR A 77 -9.85 0.16 -13.76
N VAL A 78 -8.63 -0.40 -13.73
CA VAL A 78 -7.44 0.28 -13.20
C VAL A 78 -7.07 1.50 -14.04
N GLU A 79 -7.16 1.43 -15.37
CA GLU A 79 -6.91 2.57 -16.27
C GLU A 79 -7.84 3.75 -15.95
N VAL A 80 -9.14 3.48 -15.78
CA VAL A 80 -10.14 4.51 -15.42
C VAL A 80 -9.79 5.19 -14.08
N LEU A 81 -9.41 4.41 -13.07
CA LEU A 81 -8.99 4.97 -11.78
C LEU A 81 -7.70 5.79 -11.88
N THR A 82 -6.75 5.33 -12.70
CA THR A 82 -5.44 5.98 -12.90
C THR A 82 -5.57 7.36 -13.56
N LEU A 83 -6.50 7.50 -14.51
CA LEU A 83 -6.76 8.75 -15.22
C LEU A 83 -7.58 9.77 -14.41
N SER A 84 -8.14 9.35 -13.27
CA SER A 84 -8.95 10.20 -12.41
C SER A 84 -8.07 10.98 -11.42
N ASN A 85 -7.70 12.22 -11.78
CA ASN A 85 -6.78 13.07 -11.01
C ASN A 85 -7.17 13.26 -9.53
N ASN A 86 -8.46 13.30 -9.22
CA ASN A 86 -8.97 13.43 -7.85
C ASN A 86 -8.79 12.16 -7.00
N LEU A 87 -8.74 10.98 -7.64
CA LEU A 87 -8.61 9.69 -6.95
C LEU A 87 -7.15 9.38 -6.64
N ILE A 88 -6.24 9.61 -7.61
CA ILE A 88 -4.82 9.27 -7.46
C ILE A 88 -4.13 10.05 -6.33
N GLU A 89 -4.61 11.23 -5.97
CA GLU A 89 -4.07 11.97 -4.82
C GLU A 89 -4.46 11.37 -3.46
N LYS A 90 -5.39 10.39 -3.44
CA LYS A 90 -5.98 9.82 -2.22
C LYS A 90 -5.97 8.27 -2.28
N PRO A 91 -4.89 7.62 -1.81
CA PRO A 91 -4.77 6.16 -1.78
C PRO A 91 -5.95 5.45 -1.11
N ASP A 92 -6.49 6.01 -0.02
CA ASP A 92 -7.64 5.42 0.67
C ASP A 92 -8.90 5.46 -0.18
N LEU A 93 -9.08 6.50 -1.01
CA LEU A 93 -10.20 6.57 -1.92
C LEU A 93 -10.06 5.55 -3.06
N ILE A 94 -8.84 5.30 -3.54
CA ILE A 94 -8.57 4.20 -4.47
C ILE A 94 -8.97 2.85 -3.86
N LEU A 95 -8.54 2.56 -2.62
CA LEU A 95 -8.90 1.32 -1.93
C LEU A 95 -10.41 1.19 -1.71
N THR A 96 -11.10 2.29 -1.40
CA THR A 96 -12.57 2.32 -1.33
C THR A 96 -13.21 2.03 -2.68
N LYS A 97 -12.70 2.59 -3.78
CA LYS A 97 -13.24 2.30 -5.12
C LYS A 97 -13.08 0.83 -5.49
N ILE A 98 -11.92 0.24 -5.22
CA ILE A 98 -11.68 -1.19 -5.44
C ILE A 98 -12.63 -2.02 -4.56
N GLN A 99 -12.90 -1.61 -3.31
CA GLN A 99 -13.89 -2.26 -2.46
C GLN A 99 -15.32 -2.16 -3.03
N ASP A 100 -15.72 -1.00 -3.55
CA ASP A 100 -17.02 -0.81 -4.22
C ASP A 100 -17.17 -1.81 -5.39
N PHE A 101 -16.10 -1.98 -6.18
CA PHE A 101 -16.07 -2.93 -7.29
C PHE A 101 -16.24 -4.39 -6.82
N VAL A 102 -15.53 -4.81 -5.76
CA VAL A 102 -15.69 -6.15 -5.16
C VAL A 102 -17.12 -6.40 -4.71
N ASN A 103 -17.73 -5.42 -4.03
CA ASN A 103 -19.10 -5.54 -3.53
C ASN A 103 -20.11 -5.67 -4.67
N ASN A 104 -19.91 -4.97 -5.78
CA ASN A 104 -20.78 -5.02 -6.96
C ASN A 104 -20.63 -6.32 -7.77
N LEU A 105 -19.51 -7.04 -7.64
CA LEU A 105 -19.30 -8.35 -8.27
C LEU A 105 -19.91 -9.51 -7.46
N SER A 106 -20.27 -9.26 -6.20
CA SER A 106 -20.75 -10.30 -5.27
C SER A 106 -22.28 -10.42 -5.23
N ILE A 107 -22.96 -9.84 -6.24
CA ILE A 107 -24.42 -9.88 -6.50
C ILE A 107 -24.64 -10.70 -7.77
#